data_AF-A0A9X4KDQ3-F1
#
_entry.id   AF-A0A9X4KDQ3-F1
#
_cell.length_a   1.000
_cell.length_b   1.000
_cell.length_c   1.000
_cell.angle_alpha   90.00
_cell.angle_beta   90.00
_cell.angle_gamma   90.00
#
_symmetry.space_group_name_H-M   'P 1'
#
loop_
_entity.id
_entity.type
_entity.pdbx_description
1 polymer ?
#
loop_
_entity_poly.entity_id
_entity_poly.type
_entity_poly.pdbx_seq_one_letter_code
_entity_poly.pdbx_strand_id
1 'polypeptide(L)'
;MAEQSRVASLTPHDEAFKKLLQTFFEEFIALFFPAVHQTIDYSKAKLLMQEQLVDIVGQDARTLDLLLEAQLVEEAFCVLIHFEPQSYRDDRFAERMFIYFSRLYERYRKTHKRIIPIAVFTADSTRNESDL
;
A
#
# COMPACT_ATOMS: atom_id res chain seq x y z
N MET A 1 10.43 32.46 0.18
CA MET A 1 8.97 32.30 0.40
C MET A 1 8.76 30.83 0.75
N ALA A 2 8.32 30.55 1.97
CA ALA A 2 8.20 29.18 2.48
C ALA A 2 6.92 28.54 1.95
N GLU A 3 7.08 27.44 1.22
CA GLU A 3 6.00 26.61 0.70
C GLU A 3 5.39 25.83 1.87
N GLN A 4 4.16 26.20 2.25
CA GLN A 4 3.44 25.56 3.33
C GLN A 4 3.06 24.14 2.90
N SER A 5 3.80 23.16 3.45
CA SER A 5 3.45 21.74 3.39
C SER A 5 2.04 21.55 3.97
N ARG A 6 1.10 21.21 3.10
CA ARG A 6 -0.29 20.94 3.47
C ARG A 6 -0.36 19.51 4.01
N VAL A 7 -0.13 19.35 5.31
CA VAL A 7 -0.36 18.07 6.00
C VAL A 7 -1.84 17.74 5.83
N ALA A 8 -2.15 16.70 5.06
CA ALA A 8 -3.52 16.23 4.92
C ALA A 8 -4.02 15.78 6.30
N SER A 9 -5.09 16.41 6.80
CA SER A 9 -5.72 16.01 8.05
C SER A 9 -6.38 14.65 7.87
N LEU A 10 -5.91 13.66 8.63
CA LEU A 10 -6.47 12.31 8.65
C LEU A 10 -7.95 12.37 9.07
N THR A 11 -8.86 11.81 8.28
CA THR A 11 -10.27 11.74 8.69
C THR A 11 -10.51 10.48 9.54
N PRO A 12 -11.48 10.48 10.47
CA PRO A 12 -11.81 9.29 11.26
C PRO A 12 -12.19 8.07 10.41
N HIS A 13 -12.77 8.31 9.22
CA HIS A 13 -13.08 7.28 8.25
C HIS A 13 -11.82 6.58 7.74
N ASP A 14 -10.78 7.36 7.46
CA ASP A 14 -9.54 6.82 6.93
C ASP A 14 -8.77 6.00 7.97
N GLU A 15 -8.76 6.43 9.24
CA GLU A 15 -8.23 5.62 10.36
C GLU A 15 -8.98 4.30 10.53
N ALA A 16 -10.31 4.33 10.44
CA ALA A 16 -11.13 3.12 10.55
C ALA A 16 -10.84 2.15 9.40
N PHE A 17 -10.68 2.66 8.18
CA PHE A 17 -10.35 1.85 7.01
C PHE A 17 -8.94 1.24 7.11
N LYS A 18 -7.97 2.02 7.58
CA LYS A 18 -6.61 1.52 7.88
C LYS A 18 -6.66 0.36 8.86
N LYS A 19 -7.41 0.52 9.96
CA LYS A 19 -7.58 -0.53 10.97
C LYS A 19 -8.31 -1.77 10.42
N LEU A 20 -9.29 -1.58 9.54
CA LEU A 20 -9.99 -2.66 8.85
C LEU A 20 -9.01 -3.49 8.02
N LEU A 21 -8.22 -2.85 7.15
CA LEU A 21 -7.23 -3.55 6.32
C LEU A 21 -6.17 -4.26 7.16
N GLN A 22 -5.72 -3.66 8.26
CA GLN A 22 -4.79 -4.30 9.18
C GLN A 22 -5.39 -5.54 9.87
N THR A 23 -6.68 -5.50 10.20
CA THR A 23 -7.36 -6.58 10.94
C THR A 23 -7.79 -7.72 10.02
N PHE A 24 -8.26 -7.39 8.81
CA PHE A 24 -8.89 -8.32 7.86
C PHE A 24 -8.07 -8.47 6.58
N PHE A 25 -6.74 -8.38 6.68
CA PHE A 25 -5.85 -8.45 5.52
C PHE A 25 -5.99 -9.78 4.77
N GLU A 26 -6.08 -10.89 5.49
CA GLU A 26 -6.22 -12.21 4.88
C GLU A 26 -7.52 -12.33 4.08
N GLU A 27 -8.64 -11.97 4.70
CA GLU A 27 -9.96 -11.98 4.08
C GLU A 27 -10.02 -11.02 2.89
N PHE A 28 -9.37 -9.86 3.00
CA PHE A 28 -9.26 -8.90 1.90
C PHE A 28 -8.54 -9.51 0.70
N ILE A 29 -7.35 -10.11 0.91
CA ILE A 29 -6.60 -10.74 -0.19
C ILE A 29 -7.34 -11.95 -0.74
N ALA A 30 -8.00 -12.74 0.10
CA ALA A 30 -8.83 -13.86 -0.33
C ALA A 30 -9.98 -13.41 -1.24
N LEU A 31 -10.62 -12.29 -0.91
CA LEU A 31 -11.76 -11.76 -1.65
C LEU A 31 -11.37 -11.15 -2.99
N PHE A 32 -10.32 -10.32 -3.03
CA PHE A 32 -9.96 -9.54 -4.22
C PHE A 32 -8.85 -10.17 -5.07
N PHE A 33 -7.99 -10.98 -4.47
CA PHE A 33 -6.81 -11.57 -5.13
C PHE A 33 -6.65 -13.06 -4.79
N PRO A 34 -7.63 -13.92 -5.14
CA PRO A 34 -7.66 -15.32 -4.72
C PRO A 34 -6.45 -16.14 -5.18
N ALA A 35 -5.83 -15.78 -6.31
CA ALA A 35 -4.59 -16.40 -6.76
C ALA A 35 -3.37 -16.01 -5.90
N VAL A 36 -3.31 -14.77 -5.41
CA VAL A 36 -2.25 -14.32 -4.49
C VAL A 36 -2.47 -14.93 -3.12
N HIS A 37 -3.73 -15.02 -2.66
CA HIS A 37 -4.09 -15.61 -1.37
C HIS A 37 -3.52 -17.02 -1.19
N GLN A 38 -3.61 -17.86 -2.21
CA GLN A 38 -3.09 -19.24 -2.19
C GLN A 38 -1.57 -19.33 -2.02
N THR A 39 -0.85 -18.24 -2.26
CA THR A 39 0.62 -18.22 -2.21
C THR A 39 1.17 -17.69 -0.89
N ILE A 40 0.36 -17.01 -0.07
CA ILE A 40 0.82 -16.31 1.13
C ILE A 40 0.68 -17.19 2.39
N ASP A 41 1.74 -17.25 3.20
CA ASP A 41 1.71 -17.77 4.56
C ASP A 41 1.35 -16.65 5.55
N TYR A 42 0.06 -16.53 5.85
CA TYR A 42 -0.49 -15.48 6.73
C TYR A 42 -0.04 -15.58 8.18
N SER A 43 0.39 -16.75 8.64
CA SER A 43 0.93 -16.93 10.00
C SER A 43 2.20 -16.12 10.26
N LYS A 44 2.87 -15.69 9.18
CA LYS A 44 4.10 -14.90 9.21
C LYS A 44 3.94 -13.51 8.59
N ALA A 45 2.71 -13.07 8.31
CA ALA A 45 2.46 -11.73 7.82
C ALA A 45 2.80 -10.69 8.90
N LYS A 46 3.48 -9.63 8.49
CA LYS A 46 3.93 -8.53 9.34
C LYS A 46 3.56 -7.21 8.71
N LEU A 47 2.97 -6.33 9.51
CA LEU A 47 2.77 -4.95 9.12
C LEU A 47 4.06 -4.16 9.37
N LEU A 48 4.56 -3.48 8.34
CA LEU A 48 5.66 -2.53 8.49
C LEU A 48 5.13 -1.20 9.03
N MET A 49 5.89 -0.57 9.92
CA MET A 49 5.50 0.67 10.56
C MET A 49 5.54 1.83 9.56
N GLN A 50 4.66 2.82 9.75
CA GLN A 50 4.58 4.00 8.87
C GLN A 50 5.90 4.78 8.80
N GLU A 51 6.70 4.78 9.86
CA GLU A 51 8.04 5.39 9.85
C GLU A 51 8.96 4.74 8.81
N GLN A 52 8.86 3.42 8.65
CA GLN A 52 9.63 2.69 7.63
C GLN A 52 9.17 3.06 6.23
N LEU A 53 7.88 3.32 6.03
CA LEU A 53 7.35 3.86 4.77
C LEU A 53 7.88 5.27 4.50
N VAL A 54 7.86 6.16 5.49
CA VAL A 54 8.45 7.52 5.36
C VAL A 54 9.94 7.46 5.02
N ASP A 55 10.69 6.52 5.59
CA ASP A 55 12.11 6.34 5.24
C ASP A 55 12.32 5.88 3.78
N ILE A 56 11.35 5.17 3.20
CA ILE A 56 11.43 4.64 1.83
C ILE A 56 10.89 5.65 0.82
N VAL A 57 9.70 6.19 1.04
CA VAL A 57 8.97 7.06 0.10
C VAL A 57 8.99 8.54 0.51
N GLY A 58 9.70 8.90 1.58
CA GLY A 58 10.00 10.28 1.94
C GLY A 58 8.76 11.10 2.31
N GLN A 59 8.78 12.39 1.96
CA GLN A 59 7.66 13.31 2.18
C GLN A 59 6.41 12.94 1.36
N ASP A 60 6.55 12.03 0.39
CA ASP A 60 5.43 11.56 -0.43
C ASP A 60 4.57 10.56 0.34
N ALA A 61 5.06 9.95 1.43
CA ALA A 61 4.36 8.97 2.25
C ALA A 61 3.05 9.54 2.81
N ARG A 62 1.94 8.85 2.61
CA ARG A 62 0.68 9.22 3.25
C ARG A 62 0.46 8.43 4.52
N THR A 63 -0.28 9.03 5.44
CA THR A 63 -0.60 8.44 6.74
C THR A 63 -1.44 7.16 6.62
N LEU A 64 -2.12 6.96 5.49
CA LEU A 64 -3.00 5.82 5.24
C LEU A 64 -2.34 4.67 4.53
N ASP A 65 -1.13 4.87 4.02
CA ASP A 65 -0.41 3.84 3.32
C ASP A 65 -0.08 2.71 4.29
N LEU A 66 -0.31 1.49 3.83
CA LEU A 66 0.05 0.28 4.56
C LEU A 66 1.03 -0.51 3.73
N LEU A 67 2.07 -1.00 4.40
CA LEU A 67 3.04 -1.91 3.80
C LEU A 67 3.03 -3.20 4.60
N LEU A 68 2.64 -4.28 3.96
CA LEU A 68 2.61 -5.62 4.54
C LEU A 68 3.74 -6.46 3.95
N GLU A 69 4.50 -7.10 4.82
CA GLU A 69 5.48 -8.12 4.47
C GLU A 69 4.88 -9.49 4.81
N ALA A 70 4.77 -10.39 3.84
CA ALA A 70 4.29 -11.75 4.09
C ALA A 70 5.18 -12.79 3.40
N GLN A 71 5.38 -13.94 4.02
CA GLN A 71 6.15 -15.03 3.38
C GLN A 71 5.29 -15.77 2.37
N LEU A 72 5.92 -16.31 1.32
CA LEU A 72 5.26 -17.23 0.41
C LEU A 72 5.34 -18.66 0.93
N VAL A 73 4.29 -19.46 0.75
CA VAL A 73 4.21 -20.85 1.23
C VAL A 73 5.33 -21.71 0.62
N GLU A 74 5.66 -21.48 -0.66
CA GLU A 74 6.62 -22.29 -1.41
C GLU A 74 8.03 -21.65 -1.50
N GLU A 75 8.21 -20.44 -0.98
CA GLU A 75 9.47 -19.71 -1.13
C GLU A 75 9.96 -19.09 0.18
N ALA A 76 11.28 -19.11 0.42
CA ALA A 76 11.90 -18.42 1.56
C ALA A 76 11.89 -16.88 1.44
N PHE A 77 11.08 -16.32 0.54
CA PHE A 77 11.07 -14.92 0.19
C PHE A 77 9.74 -14.27 0.58
N CYS A 78 9.82 -12.97 0.88
CA CYS A 78 8.66 -12.19 1.28
C CYS A 78 8.06 -11.43 0.08
N VAL A 79 6.74 -11.21 0.14
CA VAL A 79 5.97 -10.28 -0.69
C VAL A 79 5.76 -9.00 0.09
N LEU A 80 6.02 -7.87 -0.56
CA LEU A 80 5.61 -6.56 -0.05
C LEU A 80 4.34 -6.11 -0.73
N ILE A 81 3.32 -5.81 0.05
CA ILE A 81 2.04 -5.33 -0.45
C ILE A 81 1.84 -3.91 0.04
N HIS A 82 1.80 -2.98 -0.91
CA HIS A 82 1.54 -1.57 -0.64
C HIS A 82 0.06 -1.28 -0.87
N PHE A 83 -0.66 -0.87 0.16
CA PHE A 83 -2.05 -0.42 0.06
C PHE A 83 -2.13 1.09 0.16
N GLU A 84 -2.80 1.70 -0.80
CA GLU A 84 -3.17 3.11 -0.73
C GLU A 84 -4.69 3.30 -0.85
N PRO A 85 -5.36 3.67 0.25
CA PRO A 85 -6.75 4.11 0.22
C PRO A 85 -6.87 5.48 -0.44
N GLN A 86 -7.53 5.55 -1.59
CA GLN A 86 -7.75 6.78 -2.34
C GLN A 86 -9.23 7.18 -2.28
N SER A 87 -9.54 8.15 -1.41
CA SER A 87 -10.90 8.67 -1.17
C SER A 87 -11.22 9.98 -1.92
N TYR A 88 -10.23 10.59 -2.58
CA TYR A 88 -10.37 11.83 -3.34
C TYR A 88 -9.69 11.68 -4.71
N ARG A 89 -9.97 12.57 -5.68
CA ARG A 89 -9.23 12.57 -6.95
C ARG A 89 -7.82 13.12 -6.74
N ASP A 90 -6.82 12.42 -7.29
CA ASP A 90 -5.44 12.89 -7.35
C ASP A 90 -4.88 12.67 -8.76
N ASP A 91 -4.69 13.77 -9.51
CA ASP A 91 -4.18 13.72 -10.87
C ASP A 91 -2.71 13.22 -10.94
N ARG A 92 -2.03 13.09 -9.80
CA ARG A 92 -0.66 12.55 -9.70
C ARG A 92 -0.64 11.12 -9.14
N PHE A 93 -1.79 10.45 -9.06
CA PHE A 93 -1.89 9.12 -8.48
C PHE A 93 -0.99 8.09 -9.16
N ALA A 94 -1.03 7.99 -10.49
CA ALA A 94 -0.20 7.06 -11.24
C ALA A 94 1.30 7.32 -11.04
N GLU A 95 1.72 8.59 -11.10
CA GLU A 95 3.11 9.02 -10.86
C GLU A 95 3.57 8.59 -9.45
N ARG A 96 2.74 8.84 -8.43
CA ARG A 96 3.04 8.44 -7.04
C ARG A 96 3.16 6.94 -6.89
N MET A 97 2.22 6.17 -7.43
CA MET A 97 2.27 4.69 -7.38
C MET A 97 3.53 4.15 -8.05
N PHE A 98 3.94 4.75 -9.17
CA PHE A 98 5.20 4.41 -9.83
C PHE A 98 6.41 4.70 -8.94
N ILE A 99 6.50 5.90 -8.36
CA ILE A 99 7.59 6.29 -7.46
C ILE A 99 7.68 5.32 -6.27
N TYR A 100 6.55 4.99 -5.66
CA TYR A 100 6.48 4.09 -4.52
C TYR A 100 7.01 2.71 -4.87
N PHE A 101 6.49 2.13 -5.96
CA PHE A 101 6.96 0.85 -6.46
C PHE A 101 8.47 0.88 -6.73
N SER A 102 8.99 1.91 -7.42
CA SER A 102 10.41 2.04 -7.71
C SER A 102 11.27 2.10 -6.44
N ARG A 103 10.87 2.88 -5.43
CA ARG A 103 11.63 3.01 -4.18
C ARG A 103 11.59 1.73 -3.35
N LEU A 104 10.43 1.07 -3.26
CA LEU A 104 10.29 -0.23 -2.62
C LEU A 104 11.15 -1.28 -3.34
N TYR A 105 11.13 -1.30 -4.68
CA TYR A 105 11.94 -2.19 -5.48
C TYR A 105 13.43 -1.98 -5.23
N GLU A 106 13.92 -0.74 -5.33
CA GLU A 106 15.33 -0.44 -5.09
C GLU A 106 15.79 -0.86 -3.69
N ARG A 107 14.95 -0.64 -2.67
CA ARG A 107 15.24 -1.01 -1.28
C ARG A 107 15.27 -2.52 -1.06
N TYR A 108 14.33 -3.25 -1.67
CA TYR A 108 14.03 -4.62 -1.27
C TYR A 108 14.35 -5.69 -2.32
N ARG A 109 14.80 -5.33 -3.54
CA ARG A 109 15.11 -6.28 -4.63
C ARG A 109 16.09 -7.41 -4.29
N LYS A 110 16.86 -7.30 -3.19
CA LYS A 110 17.79 -8.35 -2.72
C LYS A 110 17.19 -9.27 -1.66
N THR A 111 16.17 -8.82 -0.93
CA THR A 111 15.56 -9.54 0.21
C THR A 111 14.15 -10.02 -0.10
N HIS A 112 13.48 -9.38 -1.06
CA HIS A 112 12.12 -9.66 -1.47
C HIS A 112 12.10 -9.95 -2.97
N LYS A 113 11.35 -10.98 -3.36
CA LYS A 113 11.22 -11.36 -4.77
C LYS A 113 10.10 -10.63 -5.48
N ARG A 114 9.06 -10.21 -4.75
CA ARG A 114 7.85 -9.65 -5.34
C ARG A 114 7.31 -8.49 -4.52
N ILE A 115 6.90 -7.45 -5.23
CA ILE A 115 6.27 -6.26 -4.68
C ILE A 115 4.96 -6.11 -5.43
N ILE A 116 3.86 -6.04 -4.70
CA ILE A 116 2.51 -5.97 -5.25
C ILE A 116 1.92 -4.62 -4.80
N PRO A 117 1.93 -3.60 -5.68
CA PRO A 117 1.19 -2.38 -5.41
C PRO A 117 -0.32 -2.66 -5.54
N ILE A 118 -1.09 -2.29 -4.53
CA ILE A 118 -2.55 -2.39 -4.48
C ILE A 118 -3.12 -0.99 -4.20
N ALA A 119 -3.89 -0.48 -5.15
CA ALA A 119 -4.68 0.73 -4.97
C ALA A 119 -6.10 0.36 -4.54
N VAL A 120 -6.64 1.03 -3.51
CA VAL A 120 -8.03 0.84 -3.11
C VAL A 120 -8.78 2.16 -3.23
N PHE A 121 -9.64 2.25 -4.23
CA PHE A 121 -10.47 3.43 -4.46
C PHE A 121 -11.77 3.32 -3.68
N THR A 122 -12.07 4.33 -2.87
CA THR A 122 -13.28 4.38 -2.02
C THR A 122 -14.24 5.50 -2.41
N ALA A 123 -13.94 6.25 -3.48
CA ALA A 123 -14.77 7.36 -3.95
C ALA A 123 -16.03 6.87 -4.70
N ASP A 124 -17.17 7.50 -4.41
CA ASP A 124 -18.51 7.16 -4.94
C ASP A 124 -18.70 7.41 -6.45
N SER A 125 -17.78 8.13 -7.10
CA SER A 125 -17.91 8.41 -8.51
C SER A 125 -17.18 7.36 -9.34
N THR A 126 -17.92 6.53 -10.08
CA THR A 126 -17.39 5.80 -11.25
C THR A 126 -16.85 6.82 -12.24
N ARG A 127 -15.58 7.18 -12.13
CA ARG A 127 -14.94 8.14 -13.02
C ARG A 127 -13.59 7.59 -13.37
N ASN A 128 -13.45 7.23 -14.64
CA ASN A 128 -12.21 6.77 -15.26
C ASN A 128 -11.06 7.64 -14.78
N GLU A 129 -10.26 7.12 -13.86
CA GLU A 129 -8.87 7.52 -13.79
C GLU A 129 -8.28 7.09 -15.14
N SER A 130 -7.67 8.04 -15.83
CA SER A 130 -7.00 7.74 -17.09
C SER A 130 -5.77 6.90 -16.74
N ASP A 131 -5.66 5.70 -17.32
CA ASP A 131 -4.51 4.78 -17.20
C ASP A 131 -3.21 5.33 -17.83
N LEU A 132 -3.06 6.67 -17.94
CA LEU A 132 -1.93 7.31 -18.64
C LEU A 132 -0.87 7.80 -17.66
#